data_AF-A0A376VB74-F1
#
_entry.id   AF-A0A376VB74-F1
#
_cell.length_a   1.000
_cell.length_b   1.000
_cell.length_c   1.000
_cell.angle_alpha   90.00
_cell.angle_beta   90.00
_cell.angle_gamma   90.00
#
_symmetry.space_group_name_H-M   'P 1'
#
loop_
_entity.id
_entity.type
_entity.pdbx_description
1 polymer ?
#
loop_
_entity_poly.entity_id
_entity_poly.type
_entity_poly.pdbx_seq_one_letter_code
_entity_poly.pdbx_strand_id
1 'polypeptide(L)'
;MFVKLLRSVAIGLIVGAILLVAMPSLRSLNPLSTPQFDSTDETPASYNLAVRRAAPAVVNVYNRGLNTNSHNQLEIRTLGSGVIMDQRGYIITNKHVINDADQIHRRLTGWACI
;
A
#
# COMPACT_ATOMS: atom_id res chain seq x y z
N MET A 1 42.91 -11.31 -46.48
CA MET A 1 41.80 -10.44 -46.04
C MET A 1 41.54 -10.55 -44.52
N PHE A 2 41.48 -11.75 -43.95
CA PHE A 2 41.27 -12.02 -42.51
C PHE A 2 42.26 -11.36 -41.53
N VAL A 3 43.54 -11.23 -41.89
CA VAL A 3 44.55 -10.60 -41.00
C VAL A 3 44.22 -9.13 -40.70
N LYS A 4 43.56 -8.42 -41.63
CA LYS A 4 43.11 -7.04 -41.41
C LYS A 4 41.90 -6.98 -40.46
N LEU A 5 41.01 -7.96 -40.53
CA LEU A 5 39.88 -8.09 -39.61
C LEU A 5 40.34 -8.40 -38.19
N LEU A 6 41.28 -9.33 -38.03
CA LEU A 6 41.82 -9.71 -36.71
C LEU A 6 42.45 -8.51 -35.98
N ARG A 7 43.20 -7.66 -36.70
CA ARG A 7 43.80 -6.44 -36.13
C ARG A 7 42.74 -5.44 -35.65
N SER A 8 41.65 -5.27 -36.39
CA SER A 8 40.55 -4.36 -35.98
C SER A 8 39.85 -4.85 -34.72
N VAL A 9 39.55 -6.15 -34.64
CA VAL A 9 38.92 -6.76 -33.45
C VAL A 9 39.84 -6.66 -32.24
N ALA A 10 41.15 -6.92 -32.41
CA ALA A 10 42.12 -6.82 -31.31
C ALA A 10 42.20 -5.40 -30.75
N ILE A 11 42.23 -4.37 -31.61
CA ILE A 11 42.25 -2.98 -31.18
C ILE A 11 40.95 -2.63 -30.44
N GLY A 12 39.79 -3.08 -30.94
CA GLY A 12 38.50 -2.87 -30.29
C GLY A 12 38.43 -3.48 -28.88
N LEU A 13 38.93 -4.70 -28.70
CA LEU A 13 38.98 -5.35 -27.38
C LEU A 13 39.90 -4.63 -26.40
N ILE A 14 41.06 -4.16 -26.86
CA ILE A 14 42.00 -3.43 -26.01
C ILE A 14 41.38 -2.11 -25.54
N VAL A 15 40.78 -1.34 -26.45
CA VAL A 15 40.13 -0.06 -26.12
C VAL A 15 38.93 -0.27 -25.19
N GLY A 16 38.11 -1.30 -25.46
CA GLY A 16 36.98 -1.65 -24.59
C GLY A 16 37.42 -2.06 -23.18
N ALA A 17 38.49 -2.86 -23.06
CA ALA A 17 39.03 -3.26 -21.77
C ALA A 17 39.56 -2.05 -20.97
N ILE A 18 40.25 -1.11 -21.61
CA ILE A 18 40.75 0.11 -20.97
C ILE A 18 39.59 0.99 -20.47
N LEU A 19 38.55 1.18 -21.29
CA LEU A 19 37.35 1.94 -20.91
C LEU A 19 36.63 1.31 -19.70
N LEU A 20 36.47 -0.01 -19.71
CA LEU A 20 35.86 -0.75 -18.62
C LEU A 20 36.68 -0.66 -17.32
N VAL A 21 38.00 -0.42 -17.41
CA VAL A 21 38.85 -0.17 -16.25
C VAL A 21 38.79 1.26 -15.74
N ALA A 22 38.84 2.24 -16.64
CA ALA A 22 38.87 3.66 -16.30
C ALA A 22 37.50 4.20 -15.84
N MET A 23 36.40 3.62 -16.32
CA MET A 23 35.03 4.05 -16.00
C MET A 23 34.32 2.97 -15.15
N PRO A 24 34.35 3.06 -13.81
CA PRO A 24 33.65 2.10 -12.94
C PRO A 24 32.13 2.11 -13.13
N SER A 25 31.57 3.21 -13.66
CA SER A 25 30.15 3.32 -14.00
C SER A 25 29.70 2.34 -15.10
N LEU A 26 30.61 1.91 -15.99
CA LEU A 26 30.32 0.89 -17.01
C LEU A 26 30.42 -0.54 -16.45
N ARG A 27 31.15 -0.73 -15.34
CA ARG A 27 31.19 -1.99 -14.58
C ARG A 27 29.96 -2.20 -13.72
N SER A 28 29.18 -1.14 -13.48
CA SER A 28 27.82 -1.27 -13.01
C SER A 28 26.97 -1.85 -14.14
N LEU A 29 27.23 -3.12 -14.46
CA LEU A 29 26.22 -4.03 -14.93
C LEU A 29 25.20 -4.05 -13.80
N ASN A 30 24.29 -3.07 -13.81
CA ASN A 30 23.08 -3.18 -13.04
C ASN A 30 22.51 -4.49 -13.56
N PRO A 31 22.46 -5.57 -12.75
CA PRO A 31 21.70 -6.72 -13.19
C PRO A 31 20.37 -6.11 -13.56
N LEU A 32 19.97 -6.28 -14.82
CA LEU A 32 18.59 -6.08 -15.16
C LEU A 32 17.92 -7.07 -14.22
N SER A 33 17.46 -6.59 -13.07
CA SER A 33 16.80 -7.39 -12.06
C SER A 33 15.48 -7.76 -12.72
N THR A 34 15.52 -8.70 -13.66
CA THR A 34 14.46 -9.66 -13.81
C THR A 34 14.25 -10.16 -12.39
N PRO A 35 13.10 -9.89 -11.76
CA PRO A 35 12.81 -10.47 -10.47
C PRO A 35 12.99 -11.97 -10.66
N GLN A 36 14.08 -12.51 -10.13
CA GLN A 36 14.27 -13.93 -10.01
C GLN A 36 13.25 -14.31 -8.95
N PHE A 37 12.06 -14.72 -9.39
CA PHE A 37 11.04 -15.27 -8.50
C PHE A 37 11.54 -16.65 -8.05
N ASP A 38 12.51 -16.65 -7.14
CA ASP A 38 12.98 -17.81 -6.41
C ASP A 38 11.83 -18.32 -5.52
N SER A 39 11.01 -19.21 -6.11
CA SER A 39 9.69 -19.65 -5.66
C SER A 39 9.61 -20.30 -4.27
N THR A 40 10.67 -20.22 -3.46
CA THR A 40 10.75 -20.75 -2.10
C THR A 40 10.63 -19.69 -1.00
N ASP A 41 10.78 -18.39 -1.31
CA ASP A 41 10.56 -17.26 -0.37
C ASP A 41 9.84 -16.07 -1.04
N GLU A 42 8.93 -16.36 -1.96
CA GLU A 42 8.11 -15.34 -2.61
C GLU A 42 7.01 -14.86 -1.66
N THR A 43 7.31 -13.86 -0.82
CA THR A 43 6.26 -13.15 -0.11
C THR A 43 5.31 -12.56 -1.16
N PRO A 44 4.00 -12.95 -1.17
CA PRO A 44 3.07 -12.42 -2.15
C PRO A 44 3.08 -10.89 -2.12
N ALA A 45 2.97 -10.25 -3.28
CA ALA A 45 2.78 -8.80 -3.34
C ALA A 45 1.60 -8.41 -2.42
N SER A 46 1.88 -7.70 -1.33
CA SER A 46 0.94 -7.55 -0.22
C SER A 46 0.78 -6.10 0.21
N TYR A 47 -0.48 -5.65 0.22
CA TYR A 47 -0.88 -4.34 0.75
C TYR A 47 -0.99 -4.31 2.28
N ASN A 48 -0.57 -5.40 2.95
CA ASN A 48 -0.69 -5.55 4.40
C ASN A 48 0.00 -4.41 5.17
N LEU A 49 1.08 -3.84 4.66
CA LEU A 49 1.75 -2.69 5.29
C LEU A 49 0.83 -1.47 5.37
N ALA A 50 0.10 -1.15 4.30
CA ALA A 50 -0.84 -0.03 4.29
C ALA A 50 -2.04 -0.32 5.18
N VAL A 51 -2.58 -1.54 5.12
CA VAL A 51 -3.72 -1.96 5.94
C VAL A 51 -3.38 -1.93 7.43
N ARG A 52 -2.23 -2.47 7.85
CA ARG A 52 -1.81 -2.45 9.27
C ARG A 52 -1.69 -1.04 9.83
N ARG A 53 -1.29 -0.06 9.01
CA ARG A 53 -1.16 1.33 9.43
C ARG A 53 -2.50 2.06 9.44
N ALA A 54 -3.35 1.84 8.43
CA ALA A 54 -4.60 2.59 8.26
C ALA A 54 -5.80 1.98 8.99
N ALA A 55 -5.90 0.65 9.05
CA ALA A 55 -7.06 -0.04 9.63
C ALA A 55 -7.38 0.38 11.07
N PRO A 56 -6.41 0.63 11.98
CA PRO A 56 -6.71 1.06 13.35
C PRO A 56 -7.42 2.43 13.43
N ALA A 57 -7.30 3.28 12.40
CA ALA A 57 -7.93 4.59 12.36
C ALA A 57 -9.36 4.56 11.78
N VAL A 58 -9.77 3.44 11.15
CA VAL A 58 -11.09 3.30 10.53
C VAL A 58 -12.08 2.72 11.54
N VAL A 59 -13.18 3.42 11.77
CA VAL A 59 -14.22 3.03 12.72
C VAL A 59 -15.56 2.81 12.04
N ASN A 60 -16.40 1.98 12.65
CA ASN A 60 -17.78 1.84 12.24
C ASN A 60 -18.65 2.89 12.97
N VAL A 61 -19.49 3.58 12.20
CA VAL A 61 -20.42 4.62 12.67
C VAL A 61 -21.84 4.08 12.54
N TYR A 62 -22.54 4.02 13.66
CA TYR A 62 -23.92 3.55 13.72
C TYR A 62 -24.84 4.72 14.05
N ASN A 63 -25.85 4.94 13.21
CA ASN A 63 -26.92 5.88 13.45
C ASN A 63 -28.14 5.11 14.00
N ARG A 64 -28.56 5.46 15.22
CA ARG A 64 -29.80 4.99 15.82
C ARG A 64 -30.76 6.16 15.89
N GLY A 65 -31.97 5.96 15.36
CA GLY A 65 -33.07 6.92 15.49
C GLY A 65 -34.22 6.29 16.28
N LEU A 66 -34.94 7.10 17.04
CA LEU A 66 -36.14 6.70 17.75
C LEU A 66 -37.30 6.60 16.75
N ASN A 67 -37.92 5.42 16.65
CA ASN A 67 -39.14 5.23 15.87
C ASN A 67 -40.34 5.53 16.79
N THR A 68 -41.00 6.66 16.60
CA THR A 68 -42.15 7.09 17.41
C THR A 68 -43.41 6.23 17.22
N ASN A 69 -43.43 5.34 16.22
CA ASN A 69 -44.59 4.52 15.87
C ASN A 69 -44.50 3.07 16.37
N SER A 70 -43.37 2.65 16.94
CA SER A 70 -43.16 1.29 17.43
C SER A 70 -42.52 1.36 18.80
N HIS A 71 -43.26 0.95 19.83
CA HIS A 71 -42.84 0.82 21.24
C HIS A 71 -41.32 0.78 21.43
N ASN A 72 -40.71 1.94 21.71
CA ASN A 72 -39.37 2.10 22.31
C ASN A 72 -38.22 1.23 21.74
N GLN A 73 -38.28 0.82 20.47
CA GLN A 73 -37.24 0.00 19.87
C GLN A 73 -36.26 0.89 19.10
N LEU A 74 -35.02 0.95 19.58
CA LEU A 74 -33.93 1.63 18.87
C LEU A 74 -33.63 0.85 17.59
N GLU A 75 -34.13 1.33 16.46
CA GLU A 75 -33.85 0.77 15.15
C GLU A 75 -32.59 1.42 14.57
N ILE A 76 -31.68 0.60 14.04
CA ILE A 76 -30.48 1.11 13.36
C ILE A 76 -30.93 1.61 11.99
N ARG A 77 -30.99 2.94 11.83
CA ARG A 77 -31.46 3.57 10.59
C ARG A 77 -30.40 3.64 9.50
N THR A 78 -29.13 3.82 9.88
CA THR A 78 -28.05 4.01 8.91
C THR A 78 -26.71 3.50 9.45
N LEU A 79 -25.95 2.84 8.57
CA LEU A 79 -24.62 2.28 8.84
C LEU A 79 -23.60 3.01 7.97
N GLY A 80 -22.44 3.36 8.52
CA GLY A 80 -21.34 3.94 7.77
C GLY A 80 -19.98 3.70 8.40
N SER A 81 -18.95 4.24 7.76
CA SER A 81 -17.58 4.21 8.26
C SER A 81 -17.08 5.63 8.51
N GLY A 82 -16.15 5.77 9.45
CA GLY A 82 -15.48 7.04 9.74
C GLY A 82 -14.00 6.84 9.93
N VAL A 83 -13.23 7.92 9.81
CA VAL A 83 -11.78 7.92 10.01
C VAL A 83 -11.40 8.85 11.15
N ILE A 84 -10.60 8.36 12.09
CA ILE A 84 -10.02 9.15 13.19
C ILE A 84 -8.91 10.04 12.62
N MET A 85 -9.10 11.35 12.73
CA MET A 85 -8.15 12.33 12.18
C MET A 85 -7.06 12.72 13.18
N ASP A 86 -7.35 12.61 14.47
CA ASP A 86 -6.48 13.12 15.52
C ASP A 86 -6.66 12.38 16.85
N GLN A 87 -5.63 12.39 17.69
CA GLN A 87 -5.59 11.72 19.00
C GLN A 87 -6.62 12.30 19.98
N ARG A 88 -7.08 13.54 19.75
CA ARG A 88 -8.20 14.17 20.48
C ARG A 88 -9.55 13.48 20.23
N GLY A 89 -9.65 12.56 19.26
CA GLY A 89 -10.85 11.75 19.01
C GLY A 89 -11.83 12.35 17.99
N TYR A 90 -11.37 13.29 17.16
CA TYR A 90 -12.12 13.82 16.02
C TYR A 90 -12.24 12.77 14.91
N ILE A 91 -13.46 12.54 14.43
CA ILE A 91 -13.77 11.56 13.38
C ILE A 91 -14.50 12.22 12.23
N ILE A 92 -14.04 11.97 11.01
CA ILE A 92 -14.71 12.38 9.78
C ILE A 92 -15.57 11.22 9.29
N THR A 93 -16.84 11.50 8.99
CA THR A 93 -17.78 10.61 8.33
C THR A 93 -18.59 11.41 7.31
N ASN A 94 -19.31 10.72 6.43
CA ASN A 94 -20.15 11.38 5.44
C ASN A 94 -21.38 12.00 6.12
N LYS A 95 -21.79 13.21 5.67
CA LYS A 95 -22.93 13.95 6.21
C LYS A 95 -24.23 13.14 6.17
N HIS A 96 -24.48 12.39 5.09
CA HIS A 96 -25.73 11.62 4.98
C HIS A 96 -25.82 10.48 6.01
N VAL A 97 -24.69 10.00 6.55
CA VAL A 97 -24.65 8.93 7.57
C VAL A 97 -25.18 9.43 8.91
N ILE A 98 -25.08 10.74 9.19
CA ILE A 98 -25.40 11.36 10.48
C ILE A 98 -26.65 12.23 10.47
N ASN A 99 -27.29 12.42 9.32
CA ASN A 99 -28.28 13.50 9.12
C ASN A 99 -29.59 13.33 9.93
N ASP A 100 -29.86 12.14 10.49
CA ASP A 100 -31.04 11.82 11.30
C ASP A 100 -30.70 11.04 12.59
N ALA A 101 -29.52 11.27 13.16
CA ALA A 101 -29.02 10.52 14.32
C ALA A 101 -29.52 11.07 15.65
N ASP A 102 -30.34 10.28 16.38
CA ASP A 102 -30.69 10.56 17.78
C ASP A 102 -29.57 10.10 18.74
N GLN A 103 -28.82 9.04 18.38
CA GLN A 103 -27.60 8.60 19.08
C GLN A 103 -26.54 8.08 18.10
N ILE A 104 -25.28 8.52 18.31
CA ILE A 104 -24.10 8.05 17.57
C ILE A 104 -23.29 7.13 18.49
N HIS A 105 -23.22 5.84 18.18
CA HIS A 105 -22.37 4.88 18.89
C HIS A 105 -21.12 4.57 18.07
N ARG A 106 -19.93 4.64 18.68
CA ARG A 106 -18.64 4.34 18.04
C ARG A 106 -18.12 3.00 18.54
N ARG A 107 -17.85 2.07 17.62
CA ARG A 107 -17.09 0.85 17.92
C ARG A 107 -15.72 0.97 17.28
N LEU A 108 -14.67 1.01 18.11
CA LEU A 108 -13.31 0.81 17.65
C LEU A 108 -13.18 -0.66 17.26
N THR A 109 -12.93 -0.94 15.97
CA THR A 109 -12.63 -2.29 15.53
C THR A 109 -11.21 -2.60 15.97
N GLY A 110 -11.07 -3.24 17.12
CA GLY A 110 -9.83 -3.89 17.50
C GLY A 110 -9.54 -4.99 16.49
N TRP A 111 -8.77 -4.69 15.46
CA TRP A 111 -8.11 -5.69 14.62
C TRP A 111 -6.97 -6.32 15.45
N ALA A 112 -7.37 -7.06 16.48
CA ALA A 112 -6.53 -7.99 17.22
C ALA A 112 -6.98 -9.40 16.83
N CYS A 113 -6.69 -9.77 15.58
CA CYS A 113 -6.62 -11.16 15.18
C CYS A 113 -5.44 -11.25 14.21
N ILE A 114 -4.29 -11.56 14.79
CA ILE A 114 -3.14 -12.16 14.10
C ILE A 114 -3.46 -13.65 14.01
#